data_AF-A0A497I3X1-F1
#
_entry.id   AF-A0A497I3X1-F1
#
_cell.length_a   1.000
_cell.length_b   1.000
_cell.length_c   1.000
_cell.angle_alpha   90.00
_cell.angle_beta   90.00
_cell.angle_gamma   90.00
#
_symmetry.space_group_name_H-M   'P 1'
#
loop_
_entity.id
_entity.type
_entity.pdbx_description
1 polymer ?
#
loop_
_entity_poly.entity_id
_entity_poly.type
_entity_poly.pdbx_seq_one_letter_code
_entity_poly.pdbx_strand_id
1 'polypeptide(L)'
;MWNCEICNLEFSNFEELKNHFKKEHKDLLEKFWKKVRRIEEKYSAKKEEIKRDINQLLEKLEEDKLEEISRLRKKMKLPDGI
;
A
#
# COMPACT_ATOMS: atom_id res chain seq x y z
N MET A 1 15.08 32.63 -9.10
CA MET A 1 16.34 32.01 -9.55
C MET A 1 16.27 30.53 -9.20
N TRP A 2 16.62 29.64 -10.12
CA TRP A 2 16.57 28.19 -9.87
C TRP A 2 18.00 27.69 -9.68
N ASN A 3 18.31 27.10 -8.54
CA ASN A 3 19.66 26.67 -8.21
C ASN A 3 19.71 25.15 -7.97
N CYS A 4 20.82 24.52 -8.35
CA CYS A 4 21.10 23.14 -7.97
C CYS A 4 21.86 23.13 -6.64
N GLU A 5 21.27 22.61 -5.58
CA GLU A 5 21.92 22.55 -4.24
C GLU A 5 23.11 21.59 -4.17
N ILE A 6 23.26 20.70 -5.15
CA ILE A 6 24.34 19.71 -5.17
C ILE A 6 25.64 20.34 -5.69
N CYS A 7 25.56 21.14 -6.74
CA CYS A 7 26.72 21.75 -7.40
C CYS A 7 26.73 23.28 -7.35
N ASN A 8 25.72 23.90 -6.73
CA ASN A 8 25.52 25.34 -6.57
C ASN A 8 25.51 26.13 -7.89
N LEU A 9 25.13 25.48 -9.00
CA LEU A 9 24.93 26.15 -10.28
C LEU A 9 23.55 26.81 -10.33
N GLU A 10 23.50 28.00 -10.92
CA GLU A 10 22.28 28.78 -11.11
C GLU A 10 21.77 28.66 -12.55
N PHE A 11 20.45 28.64 -12.69
CA PHE A 11 19.75 28.45 -13.95
C PHE A 11 18.67 29.52 -14.11
N SER A 12 18.39 29.88 -15.37
CA SER A 12 17.43 30.94 -15.69
C SER A 12 15.98 30.49 -15.43
N ASN A 13 15.71 29.19 -15.52
CA ASN A 13 14.38 28.60 -15.35
C ASN A 13 14.44 27.15 -14.81
N PHE A 14 13.27 26.63 -14.42
CA PHE A 14 13.14 25.29 -13.86
C PHE A 14 13.49 24.18 -14.85
N GLU A 15 13.17 24.33 -16.13
CA GLU A 15 13.39 23.28 -17.14
C GLU A 15 14.89 23.09 -17.39
N GLU A 16 15.67 24.17 -17.39
CA GLU A 16 17.14 24.11 -17.41
C GLU A 16 17.71 23.38 -16.19
N LEU A 17 17.27 23.73 -14.97
CA LEU A 17 17.69 23.05 -13.76
C LEU A 17 17.33 21.55 -13.80
N LYS A 18 16.13 21.22 -14.26
CA LYS A 18 15.65 19.83 -14.39
C LYS A 18 16.47 19.04 -15.41
N ASN A 19 16.82 19.65 -16.54
CA ASN A 19 17.66 19.01 -17.55
C ASN A 19 19.10 18.83 -17.06
N HIS A 20 19.64 19.82 -16.36
CA HIS A 20 20.91 19.70 -15.63
C HIS A 20 20.88 18.51 -14.66
N PHE A 21 19.85 18.41 -13.82
CA PHE A 21 19.73 17.32 -12.84
C PHE A 21 19.62 15.94 -13.50
N LYS A 22 18.88 15.83 -14.61
CA LYS A 22 18.78 14.59 -15.39
C LYS A 22 20.11 14.14 -15.99
N LYS A 23 20.95 15.09 -16.41
CA LYS A 23 22.20 14.82 -17.11
C LYS A 23 23.36 14.63 -16.14
N GLU A 24 23.56 15.57 -15.23
CA GLU A 24 24.73 15.65 -14.34
C GLU A 24 24.51 14.92 -13.01
N HIS A 25 23.25 14.65 -12.64
CA HIS A 25 22.88 13.98 -11.37
C HIS A 25 22.03 12.72 -11.60
N LYS A 26 22.20 12.08 -12.76
CA LYS A 26 21.47 10.87 -13.16
C LYS A 26 21.53 9.76 -12.10
N ASP A 27 22.71 9.53 -11.51
CA ASP A 27 22.89 8.47 -10.51
C ASP A 27 22.11 8.73 -9.21
N LEU A 28 21.95 10.00 -8.84
CA LEU A 28 21.15 10.39 -7.67
C LEU A 28 19.67 10.19 -7.95
N LEU A 29 19.20 10.54 -9.15
CA LEU A 29 17.84 10.23 -9.58
C LEU A 29 17.59 8.72 -9.60
N GLU A 30 18.51 7.92 -10.13
CA GLU A 30 18.36 6.47 -10.16
C GLU A 30 18.28 5.87 -8.74
N LYS A 31 19.15 6.32 -7.82
CA LYS A 31 19.12 5.90 -6.41
C LYS A 31 17.81 6.31 -5.74
N PHE A 32 17.33 7.52 -5.99
CA PHE A 32 16.06 8.01 -5.47
C PHE A 32 14.90 7.14 -5.96
N TRP A 33 14.77 6.93 -7.27
CA TRP A 33 13.69 6.12 -7.85
C TRP A 33 13.76 4.65 -7.43
N LYS A 34 14.96 4.08 -7.26
CA LYS A 34 15.12 2.74 -6.67
C LYS A 34 14.57 2.69 -5.24
N LYS A 35 14.80 3.73 -4.43
CA LYS A 35 14.26 3.81 -3.07
C LYS A 35 12.73 3.96 -3.07
N VAL A 36 12.20 4.84 -3.92
CA VAL A 36 10.74 5.02 -4.11
C VAL A 36 10.10 3.70 -4.49
N ARG A 37 10.63 3.01 -5.51
CA ARG A 37 10.12 1.71 -5.96
C ARG A 37 10.06 0.67 -4.83
N ARG A 38 11.14 0.56 -4.04
CA ARG A 38 11.16 -0.36 -2.88
C ARG A 38 10.10 -0.03 -1.84
N ILE A 39 9.80 1.25 -1.66
CA ILE A 39 8.74 1.70 -0.75
C ILE A 39 7.37 1.32 -1.32
N GLU A 40 7.13 1.57 -2.61
CA GLU A 40 5.89 1.19 -3.30
C GLU A 40 5.64 -0.31 -3.26
N GLU A 41 6.68 -1.13 -3.52
CA GLU A 41 6.62 -2.59 -3.42
C GLU A 41 6.22 -3.04 -2.01
N LYS A 42 6.81 -2.44 -0.98
CA LYS A 42 6.46 -2.74 0.42
C LYS A 42 5.01 -2.37 0.75
N TYR A 43 4.55 -1.19 0.33
CA TYR A 43 3.17 -0.77 0.54
C TYR A 43 2.18 -1.66 -0.21
N SER A 44 2.50 -2.06 -1.44
CA SER A 44 1.67 -2.98 -2.22
C SER A 44 1.59 -4.36 -1.55
N ALA A 45 2.72 -4.90 -1.09
CA ALA A 45 2.73 -6.17 -0.37
C ALA A 45 1.88 -6.10 0.91
N LYS A 46 2.01 -5.02 1.69
CA LYS A 46 1.24 -4.84 2.92
C LYS A 46 -0.25 -4.67 2.65
N LYS A 47 -0.62 -4.00 1.56
CA LYS A 47 -2.02 -3.88 1.13
C LYS A 47 -2.64 -5.24 0.83
N GLU A 48 -1.94 -6.11 0.11
CA GLU A 48 -2.44 -7.46 -0.20
C GLU A 48 -2.48 -8.36 1.04
N GLU A 49 -1.54 -8.20 1.98
CA GLU A 49 -1.59 -8.86 3.28
C GLU A 49 -2.87 -8.48 4.06
N ILE A 50 -3.10 -7.17 4.25
CA ILE A 50 -4.29 -6.65 4.94
C ILE A 50 -5.58 -7.14 4.27
N LYS A 51 -5.62 -7.15 2.93
CA LYS A 51 -6.78 -7.64 2.19
C LYS A 51 -7.06 -9.12 2.46
N ARG A 52 -6.02 -9.96 2.52
CA ARG A 52 -6.17 -11.38 2.88
C ARG A 52 -6.66 -11.55 4.32
N ASP A 53 -6.09 -10.80 5.26
CA ASP A 53 -6.48 -10.87 6.67
C ASP A 53 -7.95 -10.45 6.85
N ILE A 54 -8.40 -9.40 6.15
CA ILE A 54 -9.81 -8.98 6.15
C ILE A 54 -10.72 -10.10 5.65
N ASN A 55 -10.37 -10.75 4.54
CA ASN A 55 -11.19 -11.83 4.00
C ASN A 55 -11.30 -13.01 4.98
N GLN A 56 -10.19 -13.42 5.60
CA GLN A 56 -10.20 -14.48 6.61
C GLN A 56 -11.05 -14.12 7.83
N LEU A 57 -11.00 -12.86 8.27
CA LEU A 57 -11.83 -12.38 9.37
C LEU A 57 -13.32 -12.38 9.02
N LEU A 58 -13.67 -12.06 7.77
CA LEU A 58 -15.05 -12.10 7.29
C LEU A 58 -15.59 -13.54 7.25
N GLU A 59 -14.81 -14.50 6.74
CA GLU A 59 -15.15 -15.92 6.73
C GLU A 59 -15.37 -16.45 8.14
N LYS A 60 -14.43 -16.17 9.06
CA LYS A 60 -14.56 -16.57 10.46
C LYS A 60 -15.78 -15.96 11.14
N LEU A 61 -16.08 -14.69 10.86
CA LEU A 61 -17.27 -14.04 11.41
C LEU A 61 -18.57 -14.69 10.90
N GLU A 62 -18.59 -15.20 9.68
CA GLU A 62 -19.73 -15.95 9.13
C GLU A 62 -19.90 -17.30 9.82
N GLU A 63 -18.80 -18.04 10.02
CA GLU A 63 -18.80 -19.31 10.77
C GLU A 63 -19.29 -19.12 12.21
N ASP A 64 -18.75 -18.13 12.93
CA ASP A 64 -19.13 -17.80 14.31
C ASP A 64 -20.63 -17.45 14.40
N LYS A 65 -21.18 -16.73 13.41
CA LYS A 65 -22.61 -16.41 13.31
C LYS A 65 -23.46 -17.67 13.10
N LEU A 66 -23.06 -18.56 12.20
CA LEU A 66 -23.78 -19.80 11.92
C LEU A 66 -23.78 -20.73 13.14
N GLU A 67 -22.67 -20.80 13.86
CA GLU A 67 -22.59 -21.57 15.10
C GLU A 67 -23.52 -21.00 16.17
N GLU A 68 -23.55 -19.68 16.35
CA GLU A 68 -24.43 -19.05 17.33
C GLU A 68 -25.92 -19.22 16.99
N ILE A 69 -26.29 -19.09 15.71
CA ILE A 69 -27.66 -19.40 15.24
C ILE A 69 -28.04 -20.84 15.60
N SER A 70 -27.14 -21.79 15.35
CA SER A 70 -27.35 -23.20 15.66
C SER A 70 -27.56 -23.43 17.17
N ARG A 71 -26.74 -22.77 18.02
CA ARG A 71 -26.86 -22.82 19.48
C ARG A 71 -28.21 -22.26 19.95
N LEU A 72 -28.64 -21.12 19.40
CA LEU A 72 -29.90 -20.48 19.74
C LEU A 72 -31.11 -21.33 19.33
N ARG A 73 -31.10 -21.92 18.12
CA ARG A 73 -32.15 -22.85 17.66
C ARG A 73 -32.32 -24.04 18.62
N LYS A 74 -31.20 -24.66 19.02
CA LYS A 74 -31.19 -25.77 19.97
C LYS A 74 -31.78 -25.37 21.33
N LYS A 75 -31.44 -24.18 21.84
CA LYS A 75 -31.97 -23.65 23.10
C LYS A 75 -33.49 -23.40 23.03
N MET A 76 -33.99 -22.98 21.89
CA MET A 76 -35.41 -22.72 21.64
C MET A 76 -36.22 -23.97 21.24
N LYS A 77 -35.58 -25.15 21.13
CA LYS A 77 -36.20 -26.39 20.62
C LYS A 77 -36.86 -26.22 19.26
N LEU A 78 -36.28 -25.37 18.40
CA LEU A 78 -36.76 -25.20 17.03
C LEU A 78 -36.31 -26.41 16.20
N PRO A 79 -37.17 -26.96 15.32
CA PRO A 79 -36.75 -27.97 14.37
C PRO A 79 -35.69 -27.40 13.43
N ASP A 80 -34.71 -28.21 13.07
CA ASP A 80 -33.78 -27.87 11.99
C ASP A 80 -34.60 -27.65 10.71
N GLY A 81 -34.39 -26.49 10.06
CA GLY A 81 -35.18 -26.06 8.91
C GLY A 81 -35.08 -27.02 7.72
N ILE A 82 -36.15 -27.04 6.90
CA ILE A 82 -36.29 -27.79 5.63
C ILE A 82 -35.18 -27.42 4.65
#